data_AF-A0AA38IL91-F1
#
_entry.id   AF-A0AA38IL91-F1
#
_cell.length_a   1.000
_cell.length_b   1.000
_cell.length_c   1.000
_cell.angle_alpha   90.00
_cell.angle_beta   90.00
_cell.angle_gamma   90.00
#
_symmetry.space_group_name_H-M   'P 1'
#
loop_
_entity.id
_entity.type
_entity.pdbx_description
1 polymer ?
#
loop_
_entity_poly.entity_id
_entity_poly.type
_entity_poly.pdbx_seq_one_letter_code
_entity_poly.pdbx_strand_id
1 'polypeptide(L)'
;MKSKSKHVQKVNQKESEELQKRGQNIVVRNAGNVIPHSQHFLDELTTNEPTAMELGCVVNDIRHIVVCGHSDCKAINLLYQLQDSEFASQDNRRISPLRAWLCTHALNSLEKFQQLAATDYSKPLIFQAETPMRKFVAYIDPENKFTLEDKLSQINTLQQLQNIASYGFLKKRLETHQLHIHALWFDIYTGEIYCFSRGAKRFVVVDEDNFDKLLDEVEKYYS
;
A
#
# COMPACT_ATOMS: atom_id res chain seq x y z
N MET A 1 -8.08 19.63 -50.96
CA MET A 1 -8.80 19.76 -49.66
C MET A 1 -8.89 18.49 -48.81
N LYS A 2 -8.61 17.27 -49.32
CA LYS A 2 -8.75 16.02 -48.53
C LYS A 2 -7.60 15.68 -47.55
N SER A 3 -6.43 16.33 -47.61
CA SER A 3 -5.28 15.95 -46.76
C SER A 3 -5.28 16.61 -45.36
N LYS A 4 -5.84 17.82 -45.21
CA LYS A 4 -5.96 18.49 -43.90
C LYS A 4 -6.89 17.73 -42.93
N SER A 5 -7.95 17.09 -43.46
CA SER A 5 -8.93 16.33 -42.65
C SER A 5 -8.37 15.06 -42.01
N LYS A 6 -7.45 14.35 -42.69
CA LYS A 6 -6.82 13.13 -42.14
C LYS A 6 -5.76 13.43 -41.07
N HIS A 7 -5.15 14.61 -41.14
CA HIS A 7 -4.15 15.03 -40.17
C HIS A 7 -4.80 15.47 -38.85
N VAL A 8 -5.89 16.23 -38.91
CA VAL A 8 -6.69 16.62 -37.73
C VAL A 8 -7.32 15.41 -37.04
N GLN A 9 -7.82 14.42 -37.78
CA GLN A 9 -8.33 13.18 -37.19
C GLN A 9 -7.26 12.37 -36.45
N LYS A 10 -6.03 12.29 -36.98
CA LYS A 10 -4.91 11.59 -36.31
C LYS A 10 -4.39 12.31 -35.06
N VAL A 11 -4.41 13.64 -35.07
CA VAL A 11 -4.01 14.45 -33.89
C VAL A 11 -5.05 14.30 -32.78
N ASN A 12 -6.35 14.40 -33.11
CA ASN A 12 -7.43 14.18 -32.13
C ASN A 12 -7.44 12.75 -31.56
N GLN A 13 -7.08 11.75 -32.36
CA GLN A 13 -7.00 10.36 -31.91
C GLN A 13 -5.83 10.15 -30.93
N LYS A 14 -4.66 10.72 -31.23
CA LYS A 14 -3.52 10.74 -30.30
C LYS A 14 -3.79 11.52 -29.03
N GLU A 15 -4.40 12.70 -29.12
CA GLU A 15 -4.80 13.47 -27.94
C GLU A 15 -5.83 12.72 -27.10
N SER A 16 -6.79 12.02 -27.72
CA SER A 16 -7.75 11.19 -27.00
C SER A 16 -7.11 9.96 -26.34
N GLU A 17 -6.13 9.31 -26.98
CA GLU A 17 -5.37 8.20 -26.40
C GLU A 17 -4.45 8.67 -25.25
N GLU A 18 -3.89 9.87 -25.36
CA GLU A 18 -3.02 10.48 -24.35
C GLU A 18 -3.83 11.04 -23.15
N LEU A 19 -5.03 11.58 -23.40
CA LEU A 19 -6.02 11.92 -22.38
C LEU A 19 -6.55 10.66 -21.67
N GLN A 20 -6.77 9.57 -22.41
CA GLN A 20 -7.16 8.27 -21.86
C GLN A 20 -6.06 7.66 -20.99
N LYS A 21 -4.76 7.88 -21.29
CA LYS A 21 -3.64 7.55 -20.39
C LYS A 21 -3.58 8.45 -19.15
N ARG A 22 -3.90 9.74 -19.27
CA ARG A 22 -3.86 10.71 -18.15
C ARG A 22 -4.98 10.53 -17.11
N GLY A 23 -6.01 9.74 -17.42
CA GLY A 23 -7.10 9.37 -16.50
C GLY A 23 -7.01 7.96 -15.89
N GLN A 24 -5.97 7.18 -16.22
CA GLN A 24 -5.84 5.76 -15.79
C GLN A 24 -5.20 5.58 -14.40
N ASN A 25 -4.68 6.65 -13.80
CA ASN A 25 -4.01 6.59 -12.50
C ASN A 25 -4.83 7.37 -11.47
N ILE A 26 -5.33 6.68 -10.46
CA ILE A 26 -5.92 7.31 -9.28
C ILE A 26 -4.87 7.35 -8.18
N VAL A 27 -4.59 8.54 -7.64
CA VAL A 27 -3.62 8.74 -6.56
C VAL A 27 -4.36 9.19 -5.31
N VAL A 28 -4.19 8.44 -4.22
CA VAL A 28 -4.69 8.81 -2.89
C VAL A 28 -3.49 9.10 -1.99
N ARG A 29 -3.53 10.21 -1.26
CA ARG A 29 -2.51 10.58 -0.28
C ARG A 29 -3.16 10.91 1.04
N ASN A 30 -2.72 10.25 2.09
CA ASN A 30 -3.08 10.54 3.48
C ASN A 30 -1.87 10.38 4.39
N ALA A 31 -2.03 10.70 5.67
CA ALA A 31 -0.96 10.57 6.65
C ALA A 31 -0.62 9.09 6.89
N GLY A 32 0.61 8.71 6.53
CA GLY A 32 1.13 7.36 6.75
C GLY A 32 0.67 6.34 5.72
N ASN A 33 0.14 6.78 4.56
CA ASN A 33 -0.36 5.92 3.49
C ASN A 33 -1.30 4.80 4.00
N VAL A 34 -2.12 5.14 5.01
CA VAL A 34 -2.97 4.21 5.76
C VAL A 34 -4.28 4.02 4.99
N ILE A 35 -4.65 2.77 4.75
CA ILE A 35 -5.96 2.39 4.25
C ILE A 35 -6.72 1.75 5.42
N PRO A 36 -7.83 2.34 5.88
CA PRO A 36 -8.66 1.73 6.92
C PRO A 36 -9.04 0.29 6.57
N HIS A 37 -9.06 -0.60 7.56
CA HIS A 37 -9.61 -1.94 7.38
C HIS A 37 -11.12 -1.88 7.07
N SER A 38 -11.66 -2.82 6.29
CA SER A 38 -13.07 -2.82 5.87
C SER A 38 -14.06 -2.85 7.04
N GLN A 39 -13.66 -3.33 8.22
CA GLN A 39 -14.47 -3.27 9.44
C GLN A 39 -14.86 -1.83 9.86
N HIS A 40 -14.12 -0.82 9.42
CA HIS A 40 -14.42 0.59 9.66
C HIS A 40 -15.27 1.21 8.55
N PHE A 41 -15.55 0.46 7.49
CA PHE A 41 -16.50 0.81 6.46
C PHE A 41 -17.89 0.32 6.91
N LEU A 42 -18.64 1.23 7.53
CA LEU A 42 -19.98 1.00 8.05
C LEU A 42 -20.98 1.87 7.28
N ASP A 43 -22.27 1.51 7.30
CA ASP A 43 -23.32 2.27 6.61
C ASP A 43 -23.25 3.76 6.99
N GLU A 44 -23.21 4.64 5.98
CA GLU A 44 -23.10 6.11 6.08
C GLU A 44 -21.74 6.68 6.58
N LEU A 45 -20.77 5.83 6.93
CA LEU A 45 -19.42 6.25 7.35
C LEU A 45 -18.36 5.65 6.42
N THR A 46 -17.91 6.44 5.45
CA THR A 46 -16.84 6.09 4.52
C THR A 46 -15.67 7.06 4.61
N THR A 47 -14.49 6.62 4.20
CA THR A 47 -13.33 7.47 3.99
C THR A 47 -12.99 7.58 2.50
N ASN A 48 -12.01 8.43 2.16
CA ASN A 48 -11.67 8.68 0.76
C ASN A 48 -11.01 7.47 0.09
N GLU A 49 -10.28 6.65 0.87
CA GLU A 49 -9.51 5.50 0.39
C GLU A 49 -10.38 4.42 -0.27
N PRO A 50 -11.43 3.85 0.39
CA PRO A 50 -12.30 2.86 -0.24
C PRO A 50 -13.06 3.43 -1.44
N THR A 51 -13.49 4.69 -1.37
CA THR A 51 -14.20 5.37 -2.48
C THR A 51 -13.30 5.47 -3.72
N ALA A 52 -12.03 5.84 -3.54
CA ALA A 52 -11.05 5.89 -4.61
C ALA A 52 -10.72 4.48 -5.17
N MET A 53 -10.66 3.46 -4.30
CA MET A 53 -10.46 2.08 -4.74
C MET A 53 -11.64 1.57 -5.58
N GLU A 54 -12.88 1.89 -5.20
CA GLU A 54 -14.08 1.54 -5.98
C GLU A 54 -14.07 2.25 -7.35
N LEU A 55 -13.87 3.57 -7.36
CA LEU A 55 -13.77 4.34 -8.60
C LEU A 55 -12.67 3.80 -9.53
N GLY A 56 -11.50 3.47 -8.98
CA GLY A 56 -10.38 2.98 -9.75
C GLY A 56 -10.59 1.56 -10.26
N CYS A 57 -10.85 0.63 -9.34
CA CYS A 57 -10.77 -0.80 -9.62
C CYS A 57 -12.09 -1.37 -10.15
N VAL A 58 -13.23 -0.80 -9.75
CA VAL A 58 -14.56 -1.30 -10.13
C VAL A 58 -15.12 -0.49 -11.30
N VAL A 59 -15.07 0.85 -11.22
CA VAL A 59 -15.65 1.72 -12.26
C VAL A 59 -14.70 1.86 -13.46
N ASN A 60 -13.40 2.06 -13.21
CA ASN A 60 -12.40 2.31 -14.26
C ASN A 60 -11.56 1.08 -14.64
N ASP A 61 -11.85 -0.11 -14.08
CA ASP A 61 -11.18 -1.38 -14.38
C ASP A 61 -9.65 -1.36 -14.16
N ILE A 62 -9.13 -0.51 -13.26
CA ILE A 62 -7.71 -0.53 -12.88
C ILE A 62 -7.39 -1.90 -12.24
N ARG A 63 -6.31 -2.52 -12.71
CA ARG A 63 -5.89 -3.88 -12.28
C ARG A 63 -4.75 -3.90 -11.28
N HIS A 64 -4.11 -2.76 -11.01
CA HIS A 64 -2.96 -2.68 -10.11
C HIS A 64 -3.18 -1.60 -9.06
N ILE A 65 -3.11 -1.99 -7.79
CA ILE A 65 -3.04 -1.08 -6.64
C ILE A 65 -1.61 -1.14 -6.11
N VAL A 66 -0.99 0.02 -5.90
CA VAL A 66 0.34 0.11 -5.31
C VAL A 66 0.26 0.92 -4.02
N VAL A 67 0.68 0.33 -2.91
CA VAL A 67 0.88 1.04 -1.64
C VAL A 67 2.33 1.47 -1.56
N CYS A 68 2.57 2.77 -1.46
CA CYS A 68 3.90 3.34 -1.36
C CYS A 68 4.14 3.84 0.07
N GLY A 69 4.96 3.12 0.83
CA GLY A 69 5.56 3.65 2.07
C GLY A 69 6.93 4.28 1.81
N HIS A 70 7.54 4.82 2.86
CA HIS A 70 8.86 5.44 2.74
C HIS A 70 9.60 5.56 4.07
N SER A 71 10.91 5.79 4.03
CA SER A 71 11.71 6.12 5.21
C SER A 71 11.37 7.51 5.76
N ASP A 72 11.62 7.70 7.05
CA ASP A 72 11.35 8.93 7.81
C ASP A 72 9.89 9.43 7.68
N CYS A 73 8.93 8.50 7.60
CA CYS A 73 7.53 8.86 7.51
C CYS A 73 7.03 9.46 8.84
N LYS A 74 6.85 10.78 8.89
CA LYS A 74 6.47 11.49 10.12
C LYS A 74 5.19 10.97 10.78
N ALA A 75 4.24 10.47 10.00
CA ALA A 75 3.04 9.83 10.55
C ALA A 75 3.38 8.50 11.24
N ILE A 76 4.27 7.70 10.64
CA ILE A 76 4.69 6.42 11.22
C ILE A 76 5.67 6.61 12.40
N ASN A 77 6.52 7.63 12.37
CA ASN A 77 7.32 8.02 13.53
C ASN A 77 6.42 8.42 14.70
N LEU A 78 5.31 9.12 14.44
CA LEU A 78 4.30 9.40 15.46
C LEU A 78 3.60 8.13 15.94
N LEU A 79 3.26 7.21 15.02
CA LEU A 79 2.70 5.90 15.38
C LEU A 79 3.62 5.12 16.32
N TYR A 80 4.93 5.16 16.09
CA TYR A 80 5.92 4.54 16.96
C TYR A 80 5.87 5.13 18.39
N GLN A 81 5.66 6.44 18.53
CA GLN A 81 5.50 7.10 19.84
C GLN A 81 4.18 6.76 20.53
N LEU A 82 3.14 6.37 19.78
CA LEU A 82 1.83 5.97 20.33
C LEU A 82 1.85 4.61 21.05
N GLN A 83 3.02 3.98 21.20
CA GLN A 83 3.23 2.87 22.15
C GLN A 83 3.07 3.33 23.60
N ASP A 84 3.36 4.60 23.88
CA ASP A 84 3.16 5.19 25.18
C ASP A 84 1.65 5.42 25.43
N SER A 85 1.11 4.78 26.46
CA SER A 85 -0.32 4.79 26.76
C SER A 85 -0.85 6.17 27.20
N GLU A 86 -0.01 7.01 27.80
CA GLU A 86 -0.38 8.38 28.18
C GLU A 86 -0.46 9.25 26.92
N PHE A 87 0.52 9.13 26.02
CA PHE A 87 0.57 9.81 24.74
C PHE A 87 -0.58 9.38 23.80
N ALA A 88 -0.99 8.10 23.86
CA ALA A 88 -2.11 7.54 23.11
C ALA A 88 -3.48 7.69 23.81
N SER A 89 -3.53 8.37 24.97
CA SER A 89 -4.75 8.53 25.76
C SER A 89 -5.91 9.17 24.97
N GLN A 90 -7.14 8.95 25.44
CA GLN A 90 -8.33 9.51 24.78
C GLN A 90 -8.29 11.05 24.73
N ASP A 91 -7.82 11.71 25.78
CA ASP A 91 -7.75 13.17 25.84
C ASP A 91 -6.75 13.72 24.80
N ASN A 92 -5.57 13.09 24.68
CA ASN A 92 -4.57 13.46 23.67
C ASN A 92 -5.06 13.19 22.24
N ARG A 93 -5.89 12.15 22.02
CA ARG A 93 -6.51 11.88 20.71
C ARG A 93 -7.57 12.91 20.34
N ARG A 94 -8.37 13.40 21.28
CA ARG A 94 -9.45 14.37 21.03
C ARG A 94 -8.94 15.72 20.51
N ILE A 95 -7.71 16.10 20.88
CA ILE A 95 -7.09 17.36 20.45
C ILE A 95 -6.15 17.20 19.24
N SER A 96 -6.04 16.00 18.68
CA SER A 96 -5.10 15.72 17.59
C SER A 96 -5.71 14.77 16.56
N PRO A 97 -6.20 15.31 15.42
CA PRO A 97 -6.77 14.50 14.34
C PRO A 97 -5.80 13.43 13.83
N LEU A 98 -4.49 13.73 13.77
CA LEU A 98 -3.47 12.75 13.36
C LEU A 98 -3.32 11.59 14.36
N ARG A 99 -3.32 11.87 15.67
CA ARG A 99 -3.31 10.79 16.68
C ARG A 99 -4.58 9.96 16.60
N ALA A 100 -5.74 10.61 16.49
CA ALA A 100 -7.01 9.92 16.32
C ALA A 100 -7.01 9.01 15.08
N TRP A 101 -6.53 9.52 13.93
CA TRP A 101 -6.37 8.76 12.68
C TRP A 101 -5.50 7.52 12.87
N LEU A 102 -4.29 7.68 13.40
CA LEU A 102 -3.33 6.59 13.56
C LEU A 102 -3.79 5.57 14.61
N CYS A 103 -4.33 6.03 15.75
CA CYS A 103 -4.88 5.14 16.76
C CYS A 103 -6.10 4.36 16.26
N THR A 104 -6.86 4.90 15.31
CA THR A 104 -8.06 4.21 14.78
C THR A 104 -7.68 3.23 13.67
N HIS A 105 -6.72 3.56 12.81
CA HIS A 105 -6.51 2.84 11.56
C HIS A 105 -5.14 2.17 11.40
N ALA A 106 -4.16 2.47 12.27
CA ALA A 106 -2.79 1.99 12.11
C ALA A 106 -2.22 1.21 13.31
N LEU A 107 -2.96 1.06 14.42
CA LEU A 107 -2.48 0.32 15.60
C LEU A 107 -2.12 -1.13 15.31
N ASN A 108 -2.80 -1.79 14.38
CA ASN A 108 -2.45 -3.15 13.94
C ASN A 108 -1.02 -3.27 13.37
N SER A 109 -0.50 -2.20 12.75
CA SER A 109 0.89 -2.14 12.28
C SER A 109 1.85 -2.08 13.46
N LEU A 110 1.47 -1.32 14.50
CA LEU A 110 2.24 -1.20 15.73
C LEU A 110 2.23 -2.51 16.54
N GLU A 111 1.09 -3.20 16.63
CA GLU A 111 0.98 -4.51 17.25
C GLU A 111 1.88 -5.54 16.54
N LYS A 112 1.90 -5.54 15.20
CA LYS A 112 2.83 -6.40 14.43
C LYS A 112 4.29 -6.04 14.67
N PHE A 113 4.61 -4.75 14.78
CA PHE A 113 5.96 -4.32 15.15
C PHE A 113 6.37 -4.82 16.54
N GLN A 114 5.47 -4.75 17.53
CA GLN A 114 5.69 -5.29 18.88
C GLN A 114 5.87 -6.82 18.86
N GLN A 115 5.09 -7.55 18.05
CA GLN A 115 5.27 -8.99 17.84
C GLN A 115 6.66 -9.31 17.27
N LEU A 116 7.12 -8.52 16.30
CA LEU A 116 8.46 -8.67 15.73
C LEU A 116 9.55 -8.39 16.78
N ALA A 117 9.42 -7.29 17.52
CA ALA A 117 10.33 -6.90 18.58
C ALA A 117 10.44 -7.96 19.69
N ALA A 118 9.33 -8.62 20.04
CA ALA A 118 9.31 -9.73 21.00
C ALA A 118 10.13 -10.96 20.55
N THR A 119 10.50 -11.03 19.27
CA THR A 119 11.35 -12.08 18.69
C THR A 119 12.76 -11.59 18.39
N ASP A 120 13.14 -10.43 18.92
CA ASP A 120 14.40 -9.74 18.60
C ASP A 120 14.60 -9.57 17.08
N TYR A 121 13.50 -9.25 16.39
CA TYR A 121 13.46 -9.03 14.94
C TYR A 121 13.91 -10.22 14.07
N SER A 122 14.07 -11.41 14.67
CA SER A 122 14.63 -12.58 14.00
C SER A 122 13.60 -13.43 13.27
N LYS A 123 12.33 -13.39 13.70
CA LYS A 123 11.25 -14.19 13.11
C LYS A 123 10.44 -13.37 12.10
N PRO A 124 9.94 -14.01 11.03
CA PRO A 124 9.11 -13.30 10.08
C PRO A 124 7.73 -12.99 10.65
N LEU A 125 7.13 -11.93 10.14
CA LEU A 125 5.72 -11.62 10.37
C LEU A 125 4.83 -12.37 9.38
N ILE A 126 3.64 -12.73 9.84
CA ILE A 126 2.59 -13.31 9.01
C ILE A 126 1.51 -12.25 8.83
N PHE A 127 1.18 -11.98 7.57
CA PHE A 127 0.06 -11.15 7.16
C PHE A 127 -1.01 -12.05 6.57
N GLN A 128 -2.25 -11.87 6.98
CA GLN A 128 -3.35 -12.74 6.57
C GLN A 128 -4.63 -11.93 6.51
N ALA A 129 -5.25 -11.88 5.33
CA ALA A 129 -6.61 -11.39 5.17
C ALA A 129 -7.62 -12.53 5.40
N GLU A 130 -8.92 -12.21 5.34
CA GLU A 130 -10.03 -13.14 5.58
C GLU A 130 -9.98 -14.40 4.70
N THR A 131 -9.39 -14.31 3.51
CA THR A 131 -9.21 -15.45 2.60
C THR A 131 -7.82 -16.11 2.74
N PRO A 132 -7.73 -17.46 2.87
CA PRO A 132 -6.45 -18.17 3.02
C PRO A 132 -5.42 -17.91 1.91
N MET A 133 -5.89 -17.65 0.69
CA MET A 133 -5.04 -17.38 -0.48
C MET A 133 -4.22 -16.09 -0.38
N ARG A 134 -4.48 -15.24 0.62
CA ARG A 134 -3.78 -13.97 0.81
C ARG A 134 -2.92 -13.92 2.07
N LYS A 135 -2.57 -15.10 2.58
CA LYS A 135 -1.56 -15.25 3.62
C LYS A 135 -0.18 -15.08 3.00
N PHE A 136 0.66 -14.25 3.61
CA PHE A 136 2.05 -14.13 3.24
C PHE A 136 2.95 -13.93 4.45
N VAL A 137 4.22 -14.28 4.24
CA VAL A 137 5.27 -14.19 5.23
C VAL A 137 6.20 -13.06 4.81
N ALA A 138 6.63 -12.23 5.76
CA ALA A 138 7.56 -11.15 5.50
C ALA A 138 8.68 -11.12 6.55
N TYR A 139 9.91 -11.11 6.08
CA TYR A 139 11.08 -10.73 6.86
C TYR A 139 11.26 -9.22 6.72
N ILE A 140 11.31 -8.52 7.85
CA ILE A 140 11.42 -7.06 7.89
C ILE A 140 12.88 -6.71 8.16
N ASP A 141 13.52 -6.10 7.16
CA ASP A 141 14.92 -5.62 7.23
C ASP A 141 15.87 -6.59 7.98
N PRO A 142 16.07 -7.82 7.47
CA PRO A 142 16.88 -8.83 8.15
C PRO A 142 18.37 -8.43 8.22
N GLU A 143 18.82 -7.53 7.35
CA GLU A 143 20.18 -6.95 7.41
C GLU A 143 20.31 -5.83 8.45
N ASN A 144 19.22 -5.46 9.13
CA ASN A 144 19.18 -4.41 10.15
C ASN A 144 19.75 -3.06 9.69
N LYS A 145 19.40 -2.62 8.49
CA LYS A 145 19.88 -1.37 7.87
C LYS A 145 19.11 -0.14 8.35
N PHE A 146 17.85 -0.31 8.71
CA PHE A 146 16.90 0.78 8.95
C PHE A 146 16.58 0.98 10.43
N THR A 147 16.15 2.19 10.77
CA THR A 147 15.67 2.56 12.11
C THR A 147 14.43 1.76 12.52
N LEU A 148 14.08 1.78 13.81
CA LEU A 148 12.88 1.08 14.29
C LEU A 148 11.59 1.66 13.65
N GLU A 149 11.55 2.97 13.47
CA GLU A 149 10.48 3.70 12.81
C GLU A 149 10.35 3.32 11.33
N ASP A 150 11.48 3.15 10.65
CA ASP A 150 11.51 2.73 9.24
C ASP A 150 11.12 1.26 9.06
N LYS A 151 11.51 0.38 9.99
CA LYS A 151 10.99 -1.00 10.04
C LYS A 151 9.49 -1.00 10.26
N LEU A 152 8.97 -0.16 11.16
CA LEU A 152 7.53 0.03 11.35
C LEU A 152 6.87 0.58 10.08
N SER A 153 7.53 1.46 9.34
CA SER A 153 7.06 1.97 8.04
C SER A 153 6.92 0.85 7.00
N GLN A 154 7.90 -0.05 6.89
CA GLN A 154 7.80 -1.26 6.05
C GLN A 154 6.62 -2.15 6.47
N ILE A 155 6.46 -2.41 7.77
CA ILE A 155 5.34 -3.19 8.31
C ILE A 155 4.01 -2.53 7.97
N ASN A 156 3.89 -1.23 8.17
CA ASN A 156 2.70 -0.46 7.87
C ASN A 156 2.33 -0.58 6.39
N THR A 157 3.28 -0.46 5.47
CA THR A 157 3.04 -0.66 4.02
C THR A 157 2.44 -2.04 3.74
N LEU A 158 3.00 -3.10 4.33
CA LEU A 158 2.51 -4.47 4.14
C LEU A 158 1.16 -4.71 4.83
N GLN A 159 0.89 -4.05 5.96
CA GLN A 159 -0.41 -4.11 6.62
C GLN A 159 -1.52 -3.55 5.72
N GLN A 160 -1.22 -2.55 4.89
CA GLN A 160 -2.22 -1.99 3.99
C GLN A 160 -2.64 -2.96 2.89
N LEU A 161 -1.76 -3.85 2.44
CA LEU A 161 -2.12 -4.92 1.51
C LEU A 161 -3.22 -5.82 2.12
N GLN A 162 -3.11 -6.11 3.42
CA GLN A 162 -4.13 -6.86 4.16
C GLN A 162 -5.43 -6.06 4.29
N ASN A 163 -5.35 -4.76 4.59
CA ASN A 163 -6.52 -3.90 4.73
C ASN A 163 -7.27 -3.76 3.40
N ILE A 164 -6.57 -3.51 2.27
CA ILE A 164 -7.17 -3.48 0.93
C ILE A 164 -7.84 -4.82 0.61
N ALA A 165 -7.18 -5.93 0.94
CA ALA A 165 -7.70 -7.26 0.70
C ALA A 165 -8.99 -7.60 1.47
N SER A 166 -9.29 -6.87 2.55
CA SER A 166 -10.49 -7.07 3.39
C SER A 166 -11.78 -6.51 2.78
N TYR A 167 -11.71 -5.71 1.71
CA TYR A 167 -12.89 -5.11 1.10
C TYR A 167 -13.64 -6.07 0.18
N GLY A 168 -14.90 -6.35 0.52
CA GLY A 168 -15.75 -7.30 -0.21
C GLY A 168 -15.96 -6.95 -1.70
N PHE A 169 -16.07 -5.67 -2.04
CA PHE A 169 -16.26 -5.23 -3.43
C PHE A 169 -15.04 -5.51 -4.33
N LEU A 170 -13.86 -5.74 -3.75
CA LEU A 170 -12.65 -6.14 -4.49
C LEU A 170 -12.45 -7.66 -4.52
N LYS A 171 -13.16 -8.42 -3.68
CA LYS A 171 -12.92 -9.85 -3.44
C LYS A 171 -12.89 -10.66 -4.72
N LYS A 172 -13.94 -10.56 -5.55
CA LYS A 172 -14.06 -11.30 -6.81
C LYS A 172 -12.87 -11.03 -7.74
N ARG A 173 -12.52 -9.76 -7.97
CA ARG A 173 -11.43 -9.38 -8.89
C ARG A 173 -10.08 -9.90 -8.41
N LEU A 174 -9.84 -9.84 -7.10
CA LEU A 174 -8.61 -10.34 -6.49
C LEU A 174 -8.54 -11.89 -6.51
N GLU A 175 -9.67 -12.59 -6.39
CA GLU A 175 -9.74 -14.06 -6.50
C GLU A 175 -9.63 -14.57 -7.94
N THR A 176 -10.12 -13.79 -8.92
CA THR A 176 -10.04 -14.11 -10.34
C THR A 176 -8.82 -13.51 -11.03
N HIS A 177 -7.81 -13.07 -10.28
CA HIS A 177 -6.56 -12.56 -10.87
C HIS A 177 -6.74 -11.35 -11.82
N GLN A 178 -7.78 -10.55 -11.59
CA GLN A 178 -8.09 -9.31 -12.34
C GLN A 178 -7.68 -8.04 -11.60
N LEU A 179 -7.24 -8.17 -10.36
CA LEU A 179 -6.74 -7.09 -9.53
C LEU A 179 -5.55 -7.59 -8.71
N HIS A 180 -4.51 -6.76 -8.60
CA HIS A 180 -3.25 -7.10 -7.97
C HIS A 180 -2.84 -5.98 -7.01
N ILE A 181 -2.30 -6.33 -5.84
CA ILE A 181 -1.90 -5.37 -4.82
C ILE A 181 -0.39 -5.50 -4.59
N HIS A 182 0.31 -4.38 -4.72
CA HIS A 182 1.76 -4.29 -4.64
C HIS A 182 2.18 -3.35 -3.51
N ALA A 183 3.35 -3.60 -2.94
CA ALA A 183 3.96 -2.74 -1.95
C ALA A 183 5.30 -2.23 -2.47
N LEU A 184 5.43 -0.91 -2.55
CA LEU A 184 6.69 -0.22 -2.75
C LEU A 184 7.08 0.51 -1.45
N TRP A 185 8.37 0.61 -1.20
CA TRP A 185 8.90 1.35 -0.08
C TRP A 185 10.10 2.18 -0.55
N PHE A 186 10.05 3.49 -0.36
CA PHE A 186 11.05 4.42 -0.87
C PHE A 186 11.98 4.89 0.25
N ASP A 187 13.28 4.69 0.08
CA ASP A 187 14.25 5.29 0.98
C ASP A 187 14.57 6.72 0.51
N ILE A 188 14.07 7.72 1.24
CA ILE A 188 14.23 9.14 0.89
C ILE A 188 15.69 9.62 0.98
N TYR A 189 16.54 8.92 1.74
CA TYR A 189 17.93 9.34 1.95
C TYR A 189 18.84 8.88 0.82
N THR A 190 18.64 7.65 0.34
CA THR A 190 19.44 7.05 -0.75
C THR A 190 18.79 7.25 -2.12
N GLY A 191 17.47 7.47 -2.17
CA GLY A 191 16.69 7.50 -3.40
C GLY A 191 16.34 6.10 -3.93
N GLU A 192 16.63 5.04 -3.18
CA GLU A 192 16.33 3.67 -3.58
C GLU A 192 14.84 3.36 -3.44
N ILE A 193 14.30 2.64 -4.42
CA ILE A 193 12.95 2.08 -4.38
C ILE A 193 13.06 0.59 -4.08
N TYR A 194 12.32 0.14 -3.08
CA TYR A 194 12.20 -1.26 -2.72
C TYR A 194 10.83 -1.77 -3.15
N CYS A 195 10.77 -2.97 -3.71
CA CYS A 195 9.54 -3.70 -3.97
C CYS A 195 9.43 -4.88 -3.02
N PHE A 196 8.25 -5.15 -2.47
CA PHE A 196 8.03 -6.39 -1.71
C PHE A 196 7.95 -7.59 -2.66
N SER A 197 9.01 -8.39 -2.69
CA SER A 197 9.03 -9.65 -3.45
C SER A 197 8.33 -10.75 -2.66
N ARG A 198 7.36 -11.41 -3.31
CA ARG A 198 6.66 -12.58 -2.76
C ARG A 198 7.59 -13.78 -2.69
N GLY A 199 8.48 -13.94 -3.68
CA GLY A 199 9.47 -15.02 -3.72
C GLY A 199 10.52 -14.88 -2.63
N ALA A 200 11.10 -13.69 -2.48
CA ALA A 200 12.10 -13.41 -1.45
C ALA A 200 11.50 -13.19 -0.05
N LYS A 201 10.18 -12.97 0.04
CA LYS A 201 9.44 -12.70 1.30
C LYS A 201 9.96 -11.46 2.05
N ARG A 202 10.43 -10.45 1.32
CA ARG A 202 11.01 -9.21 1.87
C ARG A 202 10.99 -8.09 0.83
N PHE A 203 11.22 -6.87 1.31
CA PHE A 203 11.55 -5.75 0.44
C PHE A 203 12.94 -5.98 -0.19
N VAL A 204 13.02 -5.84 -1.51
CA VAL A 204 14.25 -5.90 -2.30
C VAL A 204 14.38 -4.60 -3.09
N VAL A 205 15.59 -4.07 -3.21
CA VAL A 205 15.87 -2.90 -4.06
C VAL A 205 15.46 -3.24 -5.49
N VAL A 206 14.84 -2.31 -6.20
CA VAL A 206 14.55 -2.44 -7.62
C VAL A 206 15.73 -1.89 -8.41
N ASP A 207 16.38 -2.75 -9.19
CA ASP A 207 17.52 -2.41 -10.04
C ASP A 207 17.39 -3.09 -11.42
N GLU A 208 18.31 -2.77 -12.34
CA GLU A 208 18.30 -3.32 -13.71
C GLU A 208 18.46 -4.85 -13.74
N ASP A 209 19.13 -5.45 -12.75
CA ASP A 209 19.44 -6.88 -12.70
C ASP A 209 18.26 -7.74 -12.21
N ASN A 210 17.32 -7.13 -11.48
CA ASN A 210 16.19 -7.82 -10.87
C ASN A 210 14.81 -7.35 -11.37
N PHE A 211 14.74 -6.26 -12.14
CA PHE A 211 13.49 -5.70 -12.65
C PHE A 211 12.62 -6.74 -13.38
N ASP A 212 13.18 -7.46 -14.35
CA ASP A 212 12.43 -8.45 -15.13
C ASP A 212 11.93 -9.60 -14.24
N LYS A 213 12.72 -10.03 -13.26
CA LYS A 213 12.31 -11.07 -12.31
C LYS A 213 11.17 -10.61 -11.42
N LEU A 214 11.20 -9.35 -10.96
CA LEU A 214 10.11 -8.77 -10.18
C LEU A 214 8.85 -8.60 -11.02
N LEU A 215 8.98 -8.27 -12.31
CA LEU A 215 7.85 -8.20 -13.23
C LEU A 215 7.24 -9.59 -13.47
N ASP A 216 8.06 -10.61 -13.67
CA ASP A 216 7.61 -12.01 -13.77
C ASP A 216 6.92 -12.49 -12.48
N GLU A 217 7.39 -12.06 -11.30
CA GLU A 217 6.71 -12.36 -10.03
C GLU A 217 5.30 -11.73 -9.98
N VAL A 218 5.15 -10.52 -10.50
CA VAL A 218 3.84 -9.84 -10.60
C VAL A 218 2.89 -10.62 -11.50
N GLU A 219 3.38 -11.24 -12.56
CA GLU A 219 2.53 -12.11 -13.40
C GLU A 219 2.26 -13.46 -12.72
N LYS A 220 3.26 -14.09 -12.12
CA LYS A 220 3.17 -15.47 -11.59
C LYS A 220 2.38 -15.64 -10.30
N TYR A 221 2.52 -14.74 -9.33
CA TYR A 221 1.84 -14.90 -8.02
C TYR A 221 0.39 -14.45 -8.05
N TYR A 222 -0.05 -13.99 -9.20
CA TYR A 222 -1.26 -13.22 -9.35
C TYR A 222 -2.00 -13.49 -10.65
N SER A 223 -1.55 -14.43 -11.51
CA SER A 223 -2.33 -15.10 -12.57
C SER A 223 -2.83 -16.46 -12.11
#